data_AF-A0A084T0R1-F1
#
_entry.id   AF-A0A084T0R1-F1
#
_cell.length_a   1.000
_cell.length_b   1.000
_cell.length_c   1.000
_cell.angle_alpha   90.00
_cell.angle_beta   90.00
_cell.angle_gamma   90.00
#
_symmetry.space_group_name_H-M   'P 1'
#
loop_
_entity.id
_entity.type
_entity.pdbx_description
1 polymer ?
#
loop_
_entity_poly.entity_id
_entity_poly.type
_entity_poly.pdbx_seq_one_letter_code
_entity_poly.pdbx_strand_id
1 'polypeptide(L)'
;MAELLLNTAICYVGGHPHRFTELEFYFTRPDHPDPFTHGDPMQCERGRWYFHRAGSQYRGGSYKGLDIAIGEPGAPGGILIRGMEQLGEDSRLLDGPSLCVDHILALTGHASIASLVSTFSRGVDPEPPGDSPLYVVLDSPPAPARRVYASARVGLTLKRGTSEERVRFLSRPYRFLTEPARIKKGRLHVAVALHAQGHPAEEVARLTGSSVSQVRRYIAQYEAGRSRAPAEFARDLSTDETCQLLGACSR
;
A
#
# COMPACT_ATOMS: atom_id res chain seq x y z
N MET A 1 -2.04 -5.84 -12.90
CA MET A 1 -1.38 -6.36 -11.69
C MET A 1 -2.22 -6.15 -10.44
N ALA A 2 -2.59 -4.93 -10.04
CA ALA A 2 -3.38 -4.70 -8.82
C ALA A 2 -4.71 -5.49 -8.78
N GLU A 3 -5.47 -5.47 -9.87
CA GLU A 3 -6.70 -6.28 -10.02
C GLU A 3 -6.46 -7.78 -9.77
N LEU A 4 -5.44 -8.34 -10.43
CA LEU A 4 -5.05 -9.74 -10.27
C LEU A 4 -4.73 -10.07 -8.80
N LEU A 5 -3.91 -9.25 -8.15
CA LEU A 5 -3.54 -9.51 -6.75
C LEU A 5 -4.73 -9.34 -5.80
N LEU A 6 -5.55 -8.31 -5.98
CA LEU A 6 -6.65 -8.01 -5.06
C LEU A 6 -7.87 -8.93 -5.23
N ASN A 7 -8.08 -9.49 -6.42
CA ASN A 7 -9.26 -10.31 -6.72
C ASN A 7 -8.96 -11.79 -6.95
N THR A 8 -7.72 -12.17 -7.27
CA THR A 8 -7.38 -13.53 -7.70
C THR A 8 -6.25 -14.16 -6.89
N ALA A 9 -5.38 -13.37 -6.25
CA ALA A 9 -4.28 -13.93 -5.48
C ALA A 9 -4.70 -14.28 -4.05
N ILE A 10 -4.29 -15.46 -3.60
CA ILE A 10 -4.37 -15.89 -2.21
C ILE A 10 -2.95 -16.00 -1.66
N CYS A 11 -2.67 -15.26 -0.59
CA CYS A 11 -1.44 -15.32 0.17
C CYS A 11 -1.60 -16.33 1.30
N TYR A 12 -0.79 -17.38 1.29
CA TYR A 12 -0.71 -18.35 2.36
C TYR A 12 0.37 -17.93 3.35
N VAL A 13 0.00 -17.86 4.62
CA VAL A 13 0.87 -17.47 5.74
C VAL A 13 0.81 -18.57 6.78
N GLY A 14 1.90 -19.32 6.95
CA GLY A 14 1.90 -20.49 7.84
C GLY A 14 0.80 -21.51 7.51
N GLY A 15 0.47 -21.67 6.22
CA GLY A 15 -0.63 -22.53 5.76
C GLY A 15 -2.04 -21.91 5.84
N HIS A 16 -2.20 -20.71 6.40
CA HIS A 16 -3.50 -20.04 6.48
C HIS A 16 -3.74 -19.12 5.27
N PRO A 17 -4.90 -19.21 4.59
CA PRO A 17 -5.19 -18.40 3.41
C PRO A 17 -5.60 -16.96 3.75
N HIS A 18 -5.07 -16.01 3.00
CA HIS A 18 -5.37 -14.58 3.12
C HIS A 18 -5.60 -13.98 1.74
N ARG A 19 -6.56 -13.07 1.64
CA ARG A 19 -6.66 -12.19 0.46
C ARG A 19 -5.94 -10.88 0.71
N PHE A 20 -5.42 -10.27 -0.35
CA PHE A 20 -4.96 -8.88 -0.28
C PHE A 20 -6.15 -7.91 -0.25
N THR A 21 -6.05 -6.83 0.51
CA THR A 21 -7.10 -5.81 0.60
C THR A 21 -6.61 -4.41 0.25
N GLU A 22 -5.31 -4.15 0.38
CA GLU A 22 -4.69 -2.86 0.07
C GLU A 22 -3.22 -3.04 -0.34
N LEU A 23 -2.83 -2.43 -1.46
CA LEU A 23 -1.50 -2.49 -2.05
C LEU A 23 -1.00 -1.09 -2.41
N GLU A 24 0.31 -0.85 -2.30
CA GLU A 24 0.97 0.34 -2.85
C GLU A 24 2.13 -0.04 -3.78
N PHE A 25 2.24 0.65 -4.90
CA PHE A 25 3.27 0.39 -5.90
C PHE A 25 4.39 1.43 -5.77
N TYR A 26 5.61 0.93 -5.74
CA TYR A 26 6.85 1.71 -5.71
C TYR A 26 7.78 1.13 -6.76
N PHE A 27 8.17 1.93 -7.75
CA PHE A 27 9.03 1.47 -8.82
C PHE A 27 9.79 2.63 -9.40
N THR A 28 11.11 2.48 -9.60
CA THR A 28 11.92 3.56 -10.16
C THR A 28 12.80 3.05 -11.28
N ARG A 29 12.84 3.81 -12.38
CA ARG A 29 13.76 3.66 -13.52
C ARG A 29 13.94 5.02 -14.23
N PRO A 30 14.90 5.20 -15.15
CA PRO A 30 15.22 6.52 -15.72
C PRO A 30 14.02 7.29 -16.32
N ASP A 31 13.10 6.62 -17.00
CA ASP A 31 11.86 7.18 -17.57
C ASP A 31 10.67 7.14 -16.60
N HIS A 32 10.86 6.60 -15.40
CA HIS A 32 9.89 6.54 -14.32
C HIS A 32 10.55 6.80 -12.95
N PRO A 33 11.06 8.02 -12.69
CA PRO A 33 11.94 8.28 -11.56
C PRO A 33 11.16 8.52 -10.26
N ASP A 34 10.44 7.51 -9.75
CA ASP A 34 9.67 7.63 -8.51
C ASP A 34 10.59 7.78 -7.30
N PRO A 35 10.68 8.97 -6.68
CA PRO A 35 11.63 9.26 -5.62
C PRO A 35 11.19 8.71 -4.26
N PHE A 36 10.04 8.03 -4.20
CA PHE A 36 9.53 7.39 -3.00
C PHE A 36 9.83 5.88 -2.95
N THR A 37 10.40 5.33 -4.02
CA THR A 37 10.88 3.93 -4.03
C THR A 37 12.02 3.76 -3.03
N HIS A 38 11.99 2.70 -2.23
CA HIS A 38 13.01 2.46 -1.22
C HIS A 38 14.40 2.26 -1.83
N GLY A 39 14.48 1.60 -2.99
CA GLY A 39 15.71 1.43 -3.76
C GLY A 39 16.69 0.45 -3.12
N ASP A 40 16.20 -0.46 -2.28
CA ASP A 40 17.04 -1.53 -1.72
C ASP A 40 17.43 -2.50 -2.84
N PRO A 41 18.69 -2.96 -2.91
CA PRO A 41 19.11 -3.95 -3.91
C PRO A 41 18.24 -5.21 -3.95
N MET A 42 17.67 -5.64 -2.83
CA MET A 42 16.78 -6.81 -2.78
C MET A 42 15.46 -6.58 -3.53
N GLN A 43 15.05 -5.33 -3.76
CA GLN A 43 13.88 -5.01 -4.59
C GLN A 43 14.15 -5.18 -6.09
N CYS A 44 15.39 -5.48 -6.50
CA CYS A 44 15.73 -5.90 -7.86
C CYS A 44 15.53 -7.41 -8.08
N GLU A 45 15.29 -8.19 -7.03
CA GLU A 45 15.09 -9.64 -7.09
C GLU A 45 13.61 -9.97 -7.33
N ARG A 46 13.18 -9.88 -8.58
CA ARG A 46 11.78 -10.14 -8.98
C ARG A 46 11.26 -11.48 -8.42
N GLY A 47 10.01 -11.47 -7.96
CA GLY A 47 9.34 -12.68 -7.48
C GLY A 47 9.77 -13.11 -6.08
N ARG A 48 10.32 -12.17 -5.29
CA ARG A 48 10.68 -12.43 -3.89
C ARG A 48 9.98 -11.49 -2.93
N TRP A 49 9.75 -11.99 -1.72
CA TRP A 49 9.36 -11.17 -0.58
C TRP A 49 10.51 -10.25 -0.17
N TYR A 50 10.20 -8.98 0.03
CA TYR A 50 11.12 -7.98 0.56
C TYR A 50 10.52 -7.37 1.84
N PHE A 51 11.08 -7.73 2.99
CA PHE A 51 10.76 -7.06 4.24
C PHE A 51 11.58 -5.77 4.34
N HIS A 52 10.96 -4.67 4.77
CA HIS A 52 11.60 -3.35 4.80
C HIS A 52 12.87 -3.34 5.66
N ARG A 53 13.92 -2.71 5.14
CA ARG A 53 15.23 -2.61 5.81
C ARG A 53 15.63 -1.16 6.10
N ALA A 54 16.64 -1.03 6.95
CA ALA A 54 17.39 0.19 7.14
C ALA A 54 18.88 -0.21 7.08
N GLY A 55 19.52 0.07 5.95
CA GLY A 55 20.84 -0.50 5.66
C GLY A 55 20.77 -2.03 5.63
N SER A 56 21.60 -2.69 6.42
CA SER A 56 21.64 -4.16 6.45
C SER A 56 20.59 -4.81 7.35
N GLN A 57 19.88 -4.05 8.19
CA GLN A 57 18.98 -4.58 9.22
C GLN A 57 17.52 -4.48 8.82
N TYR A 58 16.70 -5.45 9.22
CA TYR A 58 15.24 -5.37 9.06
C TYR A 58 14.64 -4.35 10.03
N ARG A 59 13.65 -3.60 9.56
CA ARG A 59 12.93 -2.64 10.41
C ARG A 59 12.11 -3.36 11.47
N GLY A 60 11.98 -2.74 12.64
CA GLY A 60 11.14 -3.20 13.76
C GLY A 60 10.00 -2.23 14.06
N GLY A 61 9.14 -2.62 15.01
CA GLY A 61 8.04 -1.77 15.50
C GLY A 61 7.07 -1.31 14.39
N SER A 62 6.67 -0.04 14.44
CA SER A 62 5.70 0.54 13.49
C SER A 62 6.28 0.90 12.11
N TYR A 63 7.55 0.57 11.85
CA TYR A 63 8.22 0.82 10.57
C TYR A 63 8.41 -0.45 9.74
N LYS A 64 7.80 -1.56 10.17
CA LYS A 64 7.78 -2.81 9.41
C LYS A 64 6.85 -2.70 8.21
N GLY A 65 7.28 -3.32 7.11
CA GLY A 65 6.50 -3.50 5.90
C GLY A 65 7.02 -4.69 5.11
N LEU A 66 6.19 -5.16 4.20
CA LEU A 66 6.45 -6.31 3.34
C LEU A 66 6.04 -5.93 1.92
N ASP A 67 6.95 -6.13 0.97
CA ASP A 67 6.71 -5.92 -0.43
C ASP A 67 6.84 -7.25 -1.19
N ILE A 68 6.14 -7.36 -2.32
CA ILE A 68 6.55 -8.26 -3.41
C ILE A 68 7.53 -7.49 -4.29
N ALA A 69 8.76 -7.95 -4.39
CA ALA A 69 9.77 -7.37 -5.27
C ALA A 69 9.39 -7.63 -6.75
N ILE A 70 9.33 -6.55 -7.51
CA ILE A 70 8.96 -6.55 -8.94
C ILE A 70 10.06 -5.95 -9.83
N GLY A 71 11.10 -5.39 -9.22
CA GLY A 71 12.19 -4.75 -9.94
C GLY A 71 13.06 -5.72 -10.73
N GLU A 72 14.08 -5.15 -11.33
CA GLU A 72 15.12 -5.83 -12.10
C GLU A 72 16.46 -5.11 -11.86
N PRO A 73 17.61 -5.69 -12.26
CA PRO A 73 18.90 -5.04 -12.07
C PRO A 73 18.91 -3.61 -12.63
N GLY A 74 19.16 -2.61 -11.76
CA GLY A 74 19.17 -1.19 -12.11
C GLY A 74 17.80 -0.48 -12.05
N ALA A 75 16.71 -1.20 -11.79
CA ALA A 75 15.37 -0.65 -11.66
C ALA A 75 14.61 -1.32 -10.48
N PRO A 76 14.90 -0.93 -9.23
CA PRO A 76 14.27 -1.53 -8.06
C PRO A 76 12.77 -1.20 -8.01
N GLY A 77 11.98 -2.14 -7.49
CA GLY A 77 10.56 -1.92 -7.27
C GLY A 77 9.93 -2.95 -6.34
N GLY A 78 8.90 -2.51 -5.63
CA GLY A 78 8.14 -3.30 -4.69
C GLY A 78 6.65 -2.96 -4.72
N ILE A 79 5.83 -3.97 -4.49
CA ILE A 79 4.40 -3.82 -4.19
C ILE A 79 4.22 -4.01 -2.69
N LEU A 80 4.10 -2.90 -1.95
CA LEU A 80 3.87 -2.91 -0.51
C LEU A 80 2.50 -3.50 -0.20
N ILE A 81 2.49 -4.52 0.64
CA ILE A 81 1.28 -5.10 1.22
C ILE A 81 0.86 -4.26 2.42
N ARG A 82 -0.24 -3.53 2.27
CA ARG A 82 -0.76 -2.65 3.33
C ARG A 82 -1.90 -3.26 4.10
N GLY A 83 -2.64 -4.17 3.47
CA GLY A 83 -3.72 -4.86 4.12
C GLY A 83 -3.94 -6.25 3.54
N MET A 84 -4.33 -7.14 4.44
CA MET A 84 -4.74 -8.51 4.14
C MET A 84 -5.96 -8.85 4.99
N GLU A 85 -6.75 -9.82 4.53
CA GLU A 85 -7.82 -10.39 5.35
C GLU A 85 -7.64 -11.91 5.40
N GLN A 86 -7.56 -12.45 6.60
CA GLN A 86 -7.57 -13.89 6.83
C GLN A 86 -8.93 -14.45 6.41
N LEU A 87 -8.91 -15.52 5.62
CA LEU A 87 -10.09 -16.23 5.17
C LEU A 87 -10.42 -17.37 6.16
N GLY A 88 -11.70 -17.70 6.30
CA GLY A 88 -12.19 -18.73 7.22
C GLY A 88 -13.14 -18.17 8.29
N GLU A 89 -13.44 -18.99 9.30
CA GLU A 89 -14.39 -18.68 10.37
C GLU A 89 -13.95 -17.45 11.20
N ASP A 90 -12.65 -17.33 11.46
CA ASP A 90 -12.05 -16.21 12.18
C ASP A 90 -11.60 -15.08 11.24
N SER A 91 -12.47 -14.67 10.31
CA SER A 91 -12.10 -13.66 9.33
C SER A 91 -11.68 -12.35 10.00
N ARG A 92 -10.43 -11.94 9.74
CA ARG A 92 -9.82 -10.78 10.37
C ARG A 92 -9.13 -9.90 9.33
N LEU A 93 -9.58 -8.65 9.24
CA LEU A 93 -8.91 -7.62 8.44
C LEU A 93 -7.69 -7.07 9.20
N LEU A 94 -6.56 -7.09 8.51
CA LEU A 94 -5.30 -6.46 8.90
C LEU A 94 -5.19 -5.14 8.12
N ASP A 95 -5.32 -4.01 8.82
CA ASP A 95 -5.27 -2.67 8.24
C ASP A 95 -3.96 -1.97 8.64
N GLY A 96 -2.89 -2.27 7.92
CA GLY A 96 -1.60 -1.62 8.05
C GLY A 96 -0.42 -2.54 7.75
N PRO A 97 0.64 -2.04 7.09
CA PRO A 97 1.78 -2.87 6.67
C PRO A 97 2.51 -3.53 7.84
N SER A 98 2.66 -2.83 8.97
CA SER A 98 3.31 -3.43 10.14
C SER A 98 2.45 -4.52 10.79
N LEU A 99 1.11 -4.38 10.77
CA LEU A 99 0.19 -5.39 11.29
C LEU A 99 0.20 -6.65 10.41
N CYS A 100 0.32 -6.50 9.10
CA CYS A 100 0.56 -7.62 8.19
C CYS A 100 1.81 -8.40 8.59
N VAL A 101 2.93 -7.70 8.86
CA VAL A 101 4.18 -8.35 9.29
C VAL A 101 4.05 -8.99 10.67
N ASP A 102 3.42 -8.32 11.64
CA ASP A 102 3.15 -8.90 12.98
C ASP A 102 2.36 -10.20 12.88
N HIS A 103 1.32 -10.21 12.05
CA HIS A 103 0.49 -11.38 11.82
C HIS A 103 1.25 -12.52 11.17
N ILE A 104 2.11 -12.22 10.19
CA ILE A 104 2.99 -13.22 9.55
C ILE A 104 3.93 -13.85 10.57
N LEU A 105 4.58 -13.04 11.41
CA LEU A 105 5.48 -13.53 12.45
C LEU A 105 4.74 -14.42 13.46
N ALA A 106 3.54 -14.03 13.88
CA ALA A 106 2.71 -14.80 14.80
C ALA A 106 2.29 -16.15 14.21
N LEU A 107 1.75 -16.18 12.99
CA LEU A 107 1.29 -17.42 12.34
C LEU A 107 2.44 -18.37 11.98
N THR A 108 3.63 -17.84 11.73
CA THR A 108 4.81 -18.66 11.40
C THR A 108 5.64 -19.03 12.63
N GLY A 109 5.28 -18.55 13.83
CA GLY A 109 5.99 -18.86 15.08
C GLY A 109 7.36 -18.19 15.23
N HIS A 110 7.63 -17.11 14.49
CA HIS A 110 8.95 -16.44 14.51
C HIS A 110 8.95 -15.17 15.35
N ALA A 111 9.97 -14.99 16.19
CA ALA A 111 10.11 -13.81 17.04
C ALA A 111 10.54 -12.55 16.27
N SER A 112 11.11 -12.70 15.07
CA SER A 112 11.63 -11.59 14.27
C SER A 112 11.59 -11.88 12.77
N ILE A 113 11.66 -10.81 11.96
CA ILE A 113 11.80 -10.93 10.49
C ILE A 113 13.09 -11.69 10.14
N ALA A 114 14.17 -11.44 10.87
CA ALA A 114 15.44 -12.12 10.64
C ALA A 114 15.33 -13.64 10.83
N SER A 115 14.67 -14.08 11.92
CA SER A 115 14.44 -15.50 12.19
C SER A 115 13.51 -16.15 11.16
N LEU A 116 12.52 -15.43 10.63
CA LEU A 116 11.66 -15.93 9.56
C LEU A 116 12.41 -16.05 8.23
N VAL A 117 13.10 -14.99 7.81
CA VAL A 117 13.80 -14.97 6.51
C VAL A 117 14.92 -16.02 6.45
N SER A 118 15.50 -16.43 7.58
CA SER A 118 16.49 -17.50 7.60
C SER A 118 15.95 -18.90 7.27
N THR A 119 14.62 -19.10 7.23
CA THR A 119 14.02 -20.45 7.04
C THR A 119 13.57 -20.74 5.62
N PHE A 120 13.62 -19.77 4.69
CA PHE A 120 13.10 -19.96 3.33
C PHE A 120 13.77 -19.03 2.32
N SER A 121 13.59 -19.30 1.03
CA SER A 121 14.28 -18.56 -0.05
C SER A 121 13.74 -17.13 -0.27
N ARG A 122 12.61 -16.78 0.35
CA ARG A 122 11.77 -15.62 0.04
C ARG A 122 11.06 -15.68 -1.32
N GLY A 123 11.08 -16.79 -2.04
CA GLY A 123 10.24 -16.96 -3.22
C GLY A 123 8.76 -16.70 -2.90
N VAL A 124 8.04 -16.03 -3.82
CA VAL A 124 6.59 -15.85 -3.68
C VAL A 124 5.81 -17.09 -4.08
N ASP A 125 6.41 -17.98 -4.87
CA ASP A 125 5.78 -19.22 -5.31
C ASP A 125 5.85 -20.29 -4.20
N PRO A 126 4.93 -21.27 -4.20
CA PRO A 126 5.05 -22.42 -3.31
C PRO A 126 6.32 -23.23 -3.62
N GLU A 127 7.07 -23.59 -2.59
CA GLU A 127 8.27 -24.43 -2.70
C GLU A 127 7.95 -25.86 -2.25
N PRO A 128 8.20 -26.91 -3.08
CA PRO A 128 8.01 -28.29 -2.65
C PRO A 128 8.93 -28.65 -1.46
N PRO A 129 8.43 -29.40 -0.45
CA PRO A 129 7.14 -30.10 -0.42
C PRO A 129 5.96 -29.30 0.17
N GLY A 130 6.01 -27.96 0.21
CA GLY A 130 4.99 -27.09 0.82
C GLY A 130 5.44 -26.38 2.09
N ASP A 131 6.76 -26.36 2.36
CA ASP A 131 7.34 -25.85 3.60
C ASP A 131 7.55 -24.32 3.62
N SER A 132 7.29 -23.62 2.50
CA SER A 132 7.43 -22.17 2.49
C SER A 132 6.43 -21.55 3.49
N PRO A 133 6.91 -20.79 4.49
CA PRO A 133 6.04 -20.17 5.49
C PRO A 133 5.19 -19.05 4.90
N LEU A 134 5.51 -18.59 3.67
CA LEU A 134 4.84 -17.48 3.02
C LEU A 134 4.90 -17.61 1.50
N TYR A 135 3.76 -17.81 0.85
CA TYR A 135 3.67 -17.92 -0.61
C TYR A 135 2.33 -17.39 -1.14
N VAL A 136 2.23 -17.20 -2.45
CA VAL A 136 1.05 -16.72 -3.16
C VAL A 136 0.67 -17.74 -4.22
N VAL A 137 -0.62 -18.01 -4.35
CA VAL A 137 -1.19 -18.75 -5.46
C VAL A 137 -2.24 -17.88 -6.15
N LEU A 138 -2.44 -18.12 -7.44
CA LEU A 138 -3.56 -17.57 -8.18
C LEU A 138 -4.70 -18.56 -8.09
N ASP A 139 -5.58 -18.35 -7.12
CA ASP A 139 -6.74 -19.19 -6.87
C ASP A 139 -7.96 -18.29 -6.92
N SER A 140 -8.72 -18.39 -8.01
CA SER A 140 -9.88 -17.52 -8.23
C SER A 140 -11.00 -17.93 -7.28
N PRO A 141 -11.39 -17.13 -6.28
CA PRO A 141 -12.59 -17.45 -5.54
C PRO A 141 -13.81 -17.33 -6.48
N PRO A 142 -14.84 -18.18 -6.35
CA PRO A 142 -16.07 -18.14 -7.17
C PRO A 142 -16.94 -16.89 -6.96
N ALA A 143 -16.46 -15.89 -6.21
CA ALA A 143 -17.18 -14.66 -5.92
C ALA A 143 -17.02 -13.63 -7.05
N PRO A 144 -18.00 -12.73 -7.25
CA PRO A 144 -17.82 -11.62 -8.17
C PRO A 144 -16.60 -10.79 -7.75
N ALA A 145 -15.80 -10.38 -8.75
CA ALA A 145 -14.65 -9.53 -8.53
C ALA A 145 -15.06 -8.26 -7.77
N ARG A 146 -14.31 -7.91 -6.72
CA ARG A 146 -14.52 -6.69 -5.96
C ARG A 146 -14.03 -5.51 -6.78
N ARG A 147 -14.77 -4.40 -6.72
CA ARG A 147 -14.32 -3.13 -7.31
C ARG A 147 -13.00 -2.70 -6.66
N VAL A 148 -11.99 -2.43 -7.47
CA VAL A 148 -10.73 -1.83 -7.01
C VAL A 148 -10.83 -0.31 -7.08
N TYR A 149 -10.45 0.34 -6.00
CA TYR A 149 -10.34 1.78 -5.89
C TYR A 149 -8.88 2.19 -5.97
N ALA A 150 -8.58 3.25 -6.71
CA ALA A 150 -7.24 3.81 -6.82
C ALA A 150 -7.16 5.16 -6.12
N SER A 151 -6.07 5.40 -5.38
CA SER A 151 -5.82 6.67 -4.68
C SER A 151 -4.32 6.96 -4.57
N ALA A 152 -3.98 8.16 -4.09
CA ALA A 152 -2.61 8.48 -3.72
C ALA A 152 -2.11 7.58 -2.58
N ARG A 153 -0.79 7.33 -2.57
CA ARG A 153 -0.11 6.53 -1.52
C ARG A 153 -0.11 7.28 -0.19
N VAL A 154 -0.15 6.52 0.91
CA VAL A 154 -0.24 7.04 2.27
C VAL A 154 1.14 7.23 2.87
N GLY A 155 1.37 8.39 3.49
CA GLY A 155 2.61 8.67 4.23
C GLY A 155 3.71 9.32 3.39
N LEU A 156 3.44 9.65 2.13
CA LEU A 156 4.33 10.46 1.31
C LEU A 156 4.27 11.92 1.75
N THR A 157 5.42 12.58 1.81
CA THR A 157 5.53 13.97 2.28
C THR A 157 6.53 14.77 1.45
N LEU A 158 6.43 16.10 1.45
CA LEU A 158 7.42 17.00 0.85
C LEU A 158 8.46 17.53 1.85
N LYS A 159 8.49 17.01 3.08
CA LYS A 159 9.44 17.42 4.14
C LYS A 159 10.91 17.30 3.73
N ARG A 160 11.21 16.38 2.81
CA ARG A 160 12.56 16.10 2.30
C ARG A 160 12.82 16.74 0.93
N GLY A 161 12.09 17.81 0.62
CA GLY A 161 12.21 18.55 -0.64
C GLY A 161 11.00 18.43 -1.55
N THR A 162 10.97 19.34 -2.51
CA THR A 162 9.84 19.64 -3.40
C THR A 162 10.27 19.55 -4.87
N SER A 163 11.11 18.58 -5.22
CA SER A 163 11.50 18.36 -6.62
C SER A 163 10.28 18.07 -7.48
N GLU A 164 10.41 18.28 -8.79
CA GLU A 164 9.35 18.02 -9.75
C GLU A 164 8.85 16.57 -9.64
N GLU A 165 9.75 15.59 -9.49
CA GLU A 165 9.38 14.18 -9.35
C GLU A 165 8.61 13.95 -8.04
N ARG A 166 9.03 14.55 -6.93
CA ARG A 166 8.34 14.38 -5.64
C ARG A 166 6.92 14.92 -5.71
N VAL A 167 6.74 16.10 -6.31
CA VAL A 167 5.41 16.69 -6.55
C VAL A 167 4.59 15.78 -7.47
N ARG A 168 5.17 15.35 -8.59
CA ARG A 168 4.53 14.51 -9.60
C ARG A 168 4.07 13.16 -9.05
N PHE A 169 4.86 12.50 -8.20
CA PHE A 169 4.60 11.13 -7.73
C PHE A 169 3.82 11.05 -6.42
N LEU A 170 3.63 12.16 -5.72
CA LEU A 170 2.93 12.19 -4.43
C LEU A 170 1.42 11.94 -4.59
N SER A 171 0.79 12.55 -5.59
CA SER A 171 -0.66 12.44 -5.85
C SER A 171 -1.04 11.29 -6.78
N ARG A 172 -0.05 10.60 -7.39
CA ARG A 172 -0.30 9.53 -8.38
C ARG A 172 -1.09 8.38 -7.77
N PRO A 173 -2.01 7.77 -8.54
CA PRO A 173 -2.92 6.73 -8.05
C PRO A 173 -2.22 5.36 -7.94
N TYR A 174 -1.15 5.27 -7.14
CA TYR A 174 -0.35 4.06 -6.93
C TYR A 174 -0.69 3.29 -5.66
N ARG A 175 -1.85 3.58 -5.08
CA ARG A 175 -2.46 2.80 -4.01
C ARG A 175 -3.78 2.21 -4.49
N PHE A 176 -3.95 0.91 -4.31
CA PHE A 176 -5.12 0.16 -4.78
C PHE A 176 -5.74 -0.64 -3.63
N LEU A 177 -7.07 -0.65 -3.52
CA LEU A 177 -7.77 -1.35 -2.43
C LEU A 177 -9.19 -1.77 -2.82
N THR A 178 -9.74 -2.73 -2.08
CA THR A 178 -11.10 -3.26 -2.30
C THR A 178 -12.10 -2.91 -1.20
N GLU A 179 -11.63 -2.45 -0.03
CA GLU A 179 -12.46 -2.25 1.18
C GLU A 179 -12.39 -0.81 1.74
N PRO A 180 -12.76 0.22 0.96
CA PRO A 180 -12.58 1.62 1.35
C PRO A 180 -13.28 2.02 2.66
N ALA A 181 -14.40 1.37 3.02
CA ALA A 181 -15.12 1.64 4.26
C ALA A 181 -14.43 1.05 5.51
N ARG A 182 -13.59 0.03 5.34
CA ARG A 182 -13.00 -0.75 6.45
C ARG A 182 -11.56 -0.34 6.76
N ILE A 183 -10.93 0.45 5.88
CA ILE A 183 -9.61 1.03 6.14
C ILE A 183 -9.71 2.25 7.06
N LYS A 184 -8.74 2.39 7.98
CA LYS A 184 -8.61 3.54 8.89
C LYS A 184 -7.65 4.57 8.31
N LYS A 185 -6.46 4.14 7.87
CA LYS A 185 -5.43 5.04 7.34
C LYS A 185 -5.68 5.33 5.85
N GLY A 186 -5.45 6.56 5.44
CA GLY A 186 -5.60 6.96 4.03
C GLY A 186 -7.03 7.12 3.55
N ARG A 187 -8.04 7.15 4.46
CA ARG A 187 -9.45 7.37 4.07
C ARG A 187 -9.64 8.68 3.30
N LEU A 188 -8.99 9.77 3.73
CA LEU A 188 -9.01 11.04 3.01
C LEU A 188 -8.47 10.91 1.57
N HIS A 189 -7.47 10.04 1.33
CA HIS A 189 -6.86 9.87 0.01
C HIS A 189 -7.87 9.25 -0.96
N VAL A 190 -8.64 8.27 -0.48
CA VAL A 190 -9.73 7.66 -1.26
C VAL A 190 -10.85 8.66 -1.50
N ALA A 191 -11.23 9.43 -0.47
CA ALA A 191 -12.31 10.41 -0.58
C ALA A 191 -12.01 11.46 -1.67
N VAL A 192 -10.81 12.05 -1.66
CA VAL A 192 -10.43 13.06 -2.67
C VAL A 192 -10.20 12.44 -4.06
N ALA A 193 -9.72 11.18 -4.13
CA ALA A 193 -9.57 10.48 -5.39
C ALA A 193 -10.93 10.17 -6.05
N LEU A 194 -11.92 9.73 -5.28
CA LEU A 194 -13.28 9.51 -5.78
C LEU A 194 -13.95 10.81 -6.22
N HIS A 195 -13.77 11.89 -5.46
CA HIS A 195 -14.23 13.23 -5.86
C HIS A 195 -13.59 13.67 -7.19
N ALA A 196 -12.27 13.51 -7.34
CA ALA A 196 -11.57 13.82 -8.59
C ALA A 196 -12.04 12.96 -9.79
N GLN A 197 -12.64 11.79 -9.53
CA GLN A 197 -13.28 10.93 -10.53
C GLN A 197 -14.75 11.31 -10.81
N GLY A 198 -15.27 12.36 -10.17
CA GLY A 198 -16.63 12.87 -10.38
C GLY A 198 -17.71 12.26 -9.49
N HIS A 199 -17.34 11.47 -8.47
CA HIS A 199 -18.32 10.92 -7.54
C HIS A 199 -18.90 12.00 -6.60
N PRO A 200 -20.23 12.06 -6.39
CA PRO A 200 -20.85 13.00 -5.46
C PRO A 200 -20.48 12.69 -4.00
N ALA A 201 -20.46 13.71 -3.15
CA ALA A 201 -20.01 13.59 -1.75
C ALA A 201 -20.78 12.53 -0.94
N GLU A 202 -22.06 12.34 -1.21
CA GLU A 202 -22.92 11.34 -0.59
C GLU A 202 -22.50 9.92 -0.98
N GLU A 203 -22.14 9.69 -2.24
CA GLU A 203 -21.61 8.41 -2.69
C GLU A 203 -20.23 8.16 -2.08
N VAL A 204 -19.35 9.17 -2.07
CA VAL A 204 -18.03 9.07 -1.45
C VAL A 204 -18.14 8.72 0.04
N ALA A 205 -19.05 9.37 0.78
CA ALA A 205 -19.33 9.07 2.18
C ALA A 205 -19.74 7.60 2.37
N ARG A 206 -20.69 7.11 1.56
CA ARG A 206 -21.14 5.72 1.58
C ARG A 206 -20.00 4.74 1.30
N LEU A 207 -19.19 5.00 0.27
CA LEU A 207 -18.07 4.13 -0.13
C LEU A 207 -16.94 4.09 0.91
N THR A 208 -16.64 5.23 1.53
CA THR A 208 -15.52 5.36 2.48
C THR A 208 -15.91 5.10 3.94
N GLY A 209 -17.20 4.93 4.23
CA GLY A 209 -17.71 4.82 5.59
C GLY A 209 -17.55 6.12 6.42
N SER A 210 -17.32 7.25 5.76
CA SER A 210 -17.24 8.58 6.40
C SER A 210 -18.61 9.25 6.46
N SER A 211 -18.76 10.24 7.34
CA SER A 211 -19.91 11.13 7.29
C SER A 211 -19.83 12.06 6.07
N VAL A 212 -20.99 12.47 5.54
CA VAL A 212 -21.06 13.42 4.42
C VAL A 212 -20.39 14.75 4.78
N SER A 213 -20.54 15.24 6.02
CA SER A 213 -19.90 16.48 6.47
C SER A 213 -18.37 16.38 6.45
N GLN A 214 -17.81 15.25 6.87
CA GLN A 214 -16.37 15.00 6.83
C GLN A 214 -15.86 14.92 5.39
N VAL A 215 -16.58 14.24 4.50
CA VAL A 215 -16.21 14.16 3.08
C VAL A 215 -16.24 15.55 2.43
N ARG A 216 -17.29 16.35 2.66
CA ARG A 216 -17.37 17.72 2.15
C ARG A 216 -16.20 18.58 2.63
N ARG A 217 -15.76 18.40 3.88
CA ARG A 217 -14.54 19.07 4.39
C ARG A 217 -13.30 18.63 3.62
N TYR A 218 -13.08 17.33 3.43
CA TYR A 218 -11.92 16.84 2.66
C TYR A 218 -11.90 17.39 1.23
N ILE A 219 -13.06 17.38 0.56
CA ILE A 219 -13.22 17.93 -0.79
C ILE A 219 -12.90 19.43 -0.81
N ALA A 220 -13.48 20.21 0.10
CA ALA A 220 -13.23 21.65 0.17
C ALA A 220 -11.74 21.97 0.37
N GLN A 221 -11.05 21.22 1.23
CA GLN A 221 -9.61 21.39 1.45
C GLN A 221 -8.78 20.95 0.24
N TYR A 222 -9.16 19.86 -0.42
CA TYR A 222 -8.53 19.43 -1.68
C TYR A 222 -8.64 20.50 -2.77
N GLU A 223 -9.84 21.04 -3.00
CA GLU A 223 -10.09 22.09 -3.98
C GLU A 223 -9.31 23.38 -3.67
N ALA A 224 -9.31 23.80 -2.40
CA ALA A 224 -8.51 24.96 -1.95
C ALA A 224 -7.01 24.76 -2.18
N GLY A 225 -6.53 23.51 -2.13
CA GLY A 225 -5.14 23.17 -2.41
C GLY A 225 -4.74 23.31 -3.88
N ARG A 226 -5.68 23.14 -4.83
CA ARG A 226 -5.37 23.11 -6.27
C ARG A 226 -4.72 24.38 -6.79
N SER A 227 -4.98 25.53 -6.16
CA SER A 227 -4.38 26.82 -6.52
C SER A 227 -3.08 27.13 -5.77
N ARG A 228 -2.67 26.31 -4.80
CA ARG A 228 -1.51 26.56 -3.94
C ARG A 228 -0.23 25.91 -4.50
N ALA A 229 0.92 26.42 -4.07
CA ALA A 229 2.21 25.85 -4.44
C ALA A 229 2.55 24.65 -3.53
N PRO A 230 2.99 23.50 -4.07
CA PRO A 230 3.36 22.34 -3.26
C PRO A 230 4.42 22.63 -2.18
N ALA A 231 5.31 23.59 -2.42
CA ALA A 231 6.35 24.00 -1.48
C ALA A 231 5.81 24.54 -0.14
N GLU A 232 4.58 25.07 -0.11
CA GLU A 232 3.91 25.54 1.12
C GLU A 232 3.64 24.41 2.12
N PHE A 233 3.71 23.16 1.67
CA PHE A 233 3.39 21.96 2.43
C PHE A 233 4.63 21.11 2.80
N ALA A 234 5.84 21.66 2.67
CA ALA A 234 7.09 20.98 2.99
C ALA A 234 7.37 20.87 4.51
N ARG A 235 6.39 20.41 5.28
CA ARG A 235 6.42 20.32 6.74
C ARG A 235 5.47 19.23 7.27
N ASP A 236 5.30 19.18 8.58
CA ASP A 236 4.26 18.38 9.23
C ASP A 236 2.89 18.97 8.92
N LEU A 237 1.99 18.09 8.46
CA LEU A 237 0.67 18.48 7.96
C LEU A 237 -0.42 17.84 8.81
N SER A 238 -1.44 18.63 9.09
CA SER A 238 -2.74 18.15 9.54
C SER A 238 -3.46 17.37 8.42
N THR A 239 -4.60 16.77 8.76
CA THR A 239 -5.49 16.12 7.79
C THR A 239 -5.96 17.07 6.70
N ASP A 240 -6.32 18.31 7.05
CA ASP A 240 -6.80 19.30 6.08
C ASP A 240 -5.67 19.74 5.14
N GLU A 241 -4.48 20.03 5.69
CA GLU A 241 -3.32 20.40 4.88
C GLU A 241 -2.84 19.25 4.00
N THR A 242 -3.03 18.00 4.42
CA THR A 242 -2.77 16.83 3.56
C THR A 242 -3.73 16.81 2.37
N CYS A 243 -5.02 17.13 2.58
CA CYS A 243 -5.97 17.25 1.46
C CYS A 243 -5.54 18.38 0.51
N GLN A 244 -5.15 19.53 1.06
CA GLN A 244 -4.65 20.65 0.26
C GLN A 244 -3.38 20.29 -0.53
N LEU A 245 -2.42 19.59 0.08
CA LEU A 245 -1.22 19.11 -0.60
C LEU A 245 -1.59 18.18 -1.77
N LEU A 246 -2.52 17.24 -1.58
CA LEU A 246 -2.99 16.36 -2.65
C LEU A 246 -3.61 17.17 -3.80
N GLY A 247 -4.35 18.25 -3.50
CA GLY A 247 -4.85 19.19 -4.50
C GLY A 247 -3.73 19.93 -5.23
N ALA A 248 -2.76 20.48 -4.49
CA ALA A 248 -1.61 21.21 -5.04
C ALA A 248 -0.76 20.33 -5.98
N CYS A 249 -0.68 19.03 -5.70
CA CYS A 249 0.04 18.04 -6.50
C CYS A 249 -0.83 17.37 -7.60
N SER A 250 -2.11 17.70 -7.74
CA SER A 250 -3.03 17.02 -8.67
C SER A 250 -3.02 17.54 -10.11
N ARG A 251 -2.03 18.38 -10.46
CA ARG A 251 -1.87 18.98 -11.78
C ARG A 251 -1.17 18.04 -12.75
#